data_AF-A0A7R9IMG4-F1
#
_entry.id   AF-A0A7R9IMG4-F1
#
_cell.length_a   1.000
_cell.length_b   1.000
_cell.length_c   1.000
_cell.angle_alpha   90.00
_cell.angle_beta   90.00
_cell.angle_gamma   90.00
#
_symmetry.space_group_name_H-M   'P 1'
#
loop_
_entity.id
_entity.type
_entity.pdbx_description
1 polymer ?
#
loop_
_entity_poly.entity_id
_entity_poly.type
_entity_poly.pdbx_seq_one_letter_code
_entity_poly.pdbx_strand_id
1 'polypeptide(L)'
;MGNLHASESRRSASRFPPSFTRTEGICPTGDGKEPFRTPLPPPSPPLVPPSMRGRTEGTSDDATAADRGTRTMIENPGTLEELHKSCKGVFPALFEGARLVVNKNLNSNFQVRFISWAAQGWLFLLRTVPKMALVLYVQVSHTILLTSVAPSGYRFGGAYVGSQKNSEGDPTPLIMGDMNAGGGLNAQLAHQLGARVHLRMTTQMLRTRFNSAQFTVHYKGDDYTVSCVAGNPDFAKGTTILVGQYLQSVTSRVALGAELAHSYRRKVDTVVSGAARYTGDKATVSGTVGTRGLHLCYYQRASDKLQLGVELETDLHIKESVASLAYQVELPISSLCFRGMVDTNWNVGAVMEKKLNHAPFSFAISGTLNHARNTFRLGFGFMVE
;
A
#
# COMPACT_ATOMS: atom_id res chain seq x y z
N MET A 1 37.27 -39.22 -66.61
CA MET A 1 37.19 -37.80 -66.19
C MET A 1 37.12 -37.82 -64.65
N GLY A 2 38.15 -37.58 -63.83
CA GLY A 2 39.48 -36.98 -64.05
C GLY A 2 39.39 -35.47 -64.29
N ASN A 3 40.07 -34.54 -63.58
CA ASN A 3 41.05 -34.56 -62.47
C ASN A 3 40.75 -33.33 -61.54
N LEU A 4 41.02 -33.26 -60.22
CA LEU A 4 42.27 -33.28 -59.41
C LEU A 4 43.12 -31.97 -59.43
N HIS A 5 43.60 -31.56 -58.24
CA HIS A 5 44.55 -30.47 -57.85
C HIS A 5 44.11 -28.97 -57.89
N ALA A 6 44.67 -28.03 -57.10
CA ALA A 6 45.29 -28.00 -55.74
C ALA A 6 45.78 -26.57 -55.37
N SER A 7 46.03 -26.29 -54.07
CA SER A 7 46.97 -25.27 -53.49
C SER A 7 46.74 -23.75 -53.80
N GLU A 8 47.10 -22.75 -52.98
CA GLU A 8 47.80 -22.70 -51.67
C GLU A 8 47.60 -21.37 -50.89
N SER A 9 47.88 -21.41 -49.57
CA SER A 9 48.59 -20.39 -48.75
C SER A 9 48.13 -18.92 -48.67
N ARG A 10 47.63 -18.52 -47.48
CA ARG A 10 48.50 -17.83 -46.48
C ARG A 10 47.91 -17.86 -45.05
N ARG A 11 48.81 -17.87 -44.05
CA ARG A 11 48.53 -18.01 -42.62
C ARG A 11 48.40 -16.65 -41.92
N SER A 12 47.60 -16.61 -40.86
CA SER A 12 47.81 -15.72 -39.70
C SER A 12 47.22 -16.39 -38.46
N ALA A 13 48.01 -16.55 -37.40
CA ALA A 13 47.56 -17.20 -36.17
C ALA A 13 48.29 -16.70 -34.91
N SER A 14 47.50 -16.62 -33.83
CA SER A 14 47.90 -16.88 -32.43
C SER A 14 48.39 -15.73 -31.51
N ARG A 15 47.98 -15.89 -30.24
CA ARG A 15 48.61 -15.51 -28.94
C ARG A 15 48.25 -14.19 -28.22
N PHE A 16 47.58 -14.40 -27.08
CA PHE A 16 47.70 -13.71 -25.78
C PHE A 16 49.14 -13.79 -25.17
N PRO A 17 49.45 -13.14 -24.00
CA PRO A 17 48.87 -11.95 -23.36
C PRO A 17 49.94 -10.81 -23.30
N PRO A 18 50.72 -10.45 -22.24
CA PRO A 18 50.73 -10.71 -20.78
C PRO A 18 50.37 -9.46 -19.91
N SER A 19 50.66 -9.50 -18.60
CA SER A 19 50.57 -8.40 -17.61
C SER A 19 51.84 -8.34 -16.73
N PHE A 20 52.40 -7.16 -16.40
CA PHE A 20 53.15 -6.88 -15.14
C PHE A 20 53.73 -5.43 -14.96
N THR A 21 53.72 -4.96 -13.69
CA THR A 21 54.64 -4.04 -12.96
C THR A 21 55.10 -2.63 -13.42
N ARG A 22 54.81 -1.66 -12.53
CA ARG A 22 55.72 -0.78 -11.72
C ARG A 22 56.89 -0.03 -12.39
N THR A 23 56.84 1.31 -12.26
CA THR A 23 58.03 2.19 -12.20
C THR A 23 57.79 3.35 -11.21
N GLU A 24 58.85 3.86 -10.60
CA GLU A 24 58.85 4.89 -9.55
C GLU A 24 59.56 6.17 -10.01
N GLY A 25 59.29 7.30 -9.32
CA GLY A 25 60.09 8.53 -9.39
C GLY A 25 59.65 9.56 -10.45
N ILE A 26 59.87 10.88 -10.30
CA ILE A 26 60.52 11.72 -9.26
C ILE A 26 59.82 13.11 -9.24
N CYS A 27 59.94 13.86 -8.14
CA CYS A 27 59.35 15.19 -7.91
C CYS A 27 59.85 16.31 -8.87
N PRO A 28 59.23 17.51 -8.77
CA PRO A 28 60.03 18.67 -8.38
C PRO A 28 59.53 19.35 -7.10
N THR A 29 60.46 19.97 -6.37
CA THR A 29 60.28 20.65 -5.07
C THR A 29 60.62 22.13 -5.14
N GLY A 30 60.00 22.93 -4.25
CA GLY A 30 60.29 24.35 -4.02
C GLY A 30 59.17 25.27 -4.52
N ASP A 31 58.73 26.32 -3.80
CA ASP A 31 59.04 26.79 -2.44
C ASP A 31 57.84 27.61 -1.91
N GLY A 32 57.62 27.66 -0.60
CA GLY A 32 56.59 28.54 -0.02
C GLY A 32 56.16 28.19 1.41
N LYS A 33 56.48 29.07 2.37
CA LYS A 33 56.16 28.90 3.80
C LYS A 33 54.72 29.35 4.11
N GLU A 34 53.95 28.54 4.84
CA GLU A 34 53.37 28.88 6.15
C GLU A 34 52.56 27.69 6.74
N PRO A 35 52.55 27.48 8.08
CA PRO A 35 51.87 26.34 8.68
C PRO A 35 50.38 26.63 8.98
N PHE A 36 49.48 25.95 8.27
CA PHE A 36 48.06 25.93 8.63
C PHE A 36 47.84 25.28 10.00
N ARG A 37 47.33 26.05 10.96
CA ARG A 37 46.96 25.56 12.30
C ARG A 37 45.77 24.61 12.20
N THR A 38 45.87 23.47 12.89
CA THR A 38 44.69 22.65 13.20
C THR A 38 43.77 23.38 14.19
N PRO A 39 42.44 23.35 14.01
CA PRO A 39 41.51 23.93 14.97
C PRO A 39 41.42 23.05 16.23
N LEU A 40 41.50 23.68 17.41
CA LEU A 40 41.33 23.01 18.70
C LEU A 40 39.86 22.66 18.97
N PRO A 41 39.56 21.55 19.66
CA PRO A 41 38.20 21.23 20.10
C PRO A 41 37.71 22.19 21.20
N PRO A 42 36.39 22.42 21.31
CA PRO A 42 35.82 23.32 22.31
C PRO A 42 35.92 22.76 23.74
N PRO A 43 35.99 23.63 24.78
CA PRO A 43 36.16 23.21 26.17
C PRO A 43 34.90 22.61 26.79
N SER A 44 35.09 21.62 27.66
CA SER A 44 34.04 20.95 28.43
C SER A 44 33.42 21.85 29.51
N PRO A 45 32.12 21.70 29.84
CA PRO A 45 31.49 22.44 30.95
C PRO A 45 31.98 21.94 32.33
N PRO A 46 31.94 22.80 33.37
CA PRO A 46 32.53 22.51 34.69
C PRO A 46 31.70 21.51 35.52
N LEU A 47 32.39 20.70 36.34
CA LEU A 47 31.76 19.78 37.29
C LEU A 47 31.15 20.54 38.49
N VAL A 48 29.96 20.12 38.90
CA VAL A 48 29.32 20.56 40.15
C VAL A 48 29.70 19.56 41.28
N PRO A 49 30.14 20.02 42.47
CA PRO A 49 30.51 19.13 43.57
C PRO A 49 29.28 18.58 44.32
N PRO A 50 29.37 17.38 44.92
CA PRO A 50 28.24 16.75 45.61
C PRO A 50 28.07 17.28 47.04
N SER A 51 26.86 17.74 47.38
CA SER A 51 26.45 18.01 48.77
C SER A 51 25.96 16.72 49.45
N MET A 52 26.63 16.32 50.52
CA MET A 52 26.31 15.13 51.32
C MET A 52 25.52 15.49 52.59
N ARG A 53 24.57 14.60 52.92
CA ARG A 53 24.06 14.20 54.26
C ARG A 53 23.00 15.04 55.04
N GLY A 54 21.85 14.37 55.16
CA GLY A 54 21.09 14.08 56.38
C GLY A 54 19.94 13.14 55.98
N ARG A 55 19.89 11.82 56.27
CA ARG A 55 19.90 11.08 57.56
C ARG A 55 18.72 11.51 58.44
N THR A 56 17.73 10.70 58.84
CA THR A 56 17.40 9.24 58.70
C THR A 56 15.86 9.13 58.68
N GLU A 57 15.23 8.10 58.10
CA GLU A 57 14.71 6.85 58.72
C GLU A 57 13.83 6.17 57.62
N GLY A 58 13.58 4.86 57.55
CA GLY A 58 13.99 3.79 58.45
C GLY A 58 13.06 2.56 58.45
N THR A 59 12.64 2.03 57.29
CA THR A 59 12.04 0.66 57.24
C THR A 59 12.39 -0.05 55.94
N SER A 60 12.78 -1.31 56.05
CA SER A 60 13.05 -2.25 54.96
C SER A 60 11.77 -2.95 54.48
N ASP A 61 11.93 -3.79 53.45
CA ASP A 61 11.04 -4.91 53.12
C ASP A 61 9.72 -4.58 52.39
N ASP A 62 9.85 -4.25 51.10
CA ASP A 62 9.09 -5.01 50.10
C ASP A 62 9.78 -5.04 48.72
N ALA A 63 10.81 -5.88 48.60
CA ALA A 63 11.57 -6.09 47.36
C ALA A 63 10.81 -6.98 46.36
N THR A 64 9.61 -6.56 45.93
CA THR A 64 8.76 -7.34 44.99
C THR A 64 8.08 -6.48 43.91
N ALA A 65 8.69 -5.35 43.54
CA ALA A 65 8.15 -4.40 42.54
C ALA A 65 9.07 -4.13 41.33
N ALA A 66 10.17 -4.88 41.17
CA ALA A 66 11.15 -4.71 40.08
C ALA A 66 11.18 -5.86 39.06
N ASP A 67 10.25 -6.83 39.16
CA ASP A 67 10.11 -7.94 38.18
C ASP A 67 8.64 -8.14 37.75
N ARG A 68 7.97 -7.05 37.38
CA ARG A 68 6.89 -7.13 36.38
C ARG A 68 7.50 -6.72 35.05
N GLY A 69 8.19 -7.68 34.45
CA GLY A 69 8.95 -7.48 33.22
C GLY A 69 8.16 -6.79 32.11
N THR A 70 8.90 -6.16 31.20
CA THR A 70 8.42 -5.43 30.03
C THR A 70 7.44 -6.27 29.22
N ARG A 71 6.15 -6.19 29.56
CA ARG A 71 5.07 -6.91 28.90
C ARG A 71 4.98 -6.31 27.51
N THR A 72 5.58 -6.98 26.52
CA THR A 72 5.68 -6.50 25.14
C THR A 72 4.31 -6.08 24.70
N MET A 73 4.10 -4.77 24.48
CA MET A 73 2.78 -4.28 24.13
C MET A 73 2.38 -4.92 22.80
N ILE A 74 1.34 -5.74 22.86
CA ILE A 74 0.81 -6.44 21.71
C ILE A 74 -0.10 -5.44 21.00
N GLU A 75 0.40 -4.85 19.93
CA GLU A 75 -0.35 -3.92 19.09
C GLU A 75 -1.35 -4.67 18.21
N ASN A 76 -2.43 -3.98 17.83
CA ASN A 76 -3.47 -4.52 16.97
C ASN A 76 -2.89 -4.88 15.58
N PRO A 77 -3.12 -6.10 15.06
CA PRO A 77 -2.54 -6.54 13.79
C PRO A 77 -3.19 -5.91 12.54
N GLY A 78 -4.16 -5.01 12.70
CA GLY A 78 -4.98 -4.47 11.61
C GLY A 78 -6.07 -5.46 11.17
N THR A 79 -6.67 -5.21 10.00
CA THR A 79 -7.71 -6.10 9.45
C THR A 79 -7.10 -7.27 8.66
N LEU A 80 -7.91 -8.31 8.38
CA LEU A 80 -7.48 -9.42 7.53
C LEU A 80 -7.38 -9.00 6.05
N GLU A 81 -8.25 -8.09 5.57
CA GLU A 81 -8.15 -7.50 4.23
C GLU A 81 -6.78 -6.85 3.97
N GLU A 82 -6.14 -6.33 5.02
CA GLU A 82 -4.84 -5.66 4.94
C GLU A 82 -3.64 -6.62 5.04
N LEU A 83 -3.87 -7.92 5.24
CA LEU A 83 -2.83 -8.94 5.43
C LEU A 83 -1.78 -8.96 4.32
N HIS A 84 -2.20 -8.81 3.07
CA HIS A 84 -1.32 -8.82 1.91
C HIS A 84 -1.06 -7.42 1.32
N LYS A 85 -1.60 -6.35 1.95
CA LYS A 85 -1.57 -4.96 1.45
C LYS A 85 -0.15 -4.44 1.24
N SER A 86 0.79 -4.78 2.12
CA SER A 86 2.20 -4.39 1.98
C SER A 86 2.88 -5.01 0.75
N CYS A 87 2.58 -6.27 0.45
CA CYS A 87 3.13 -6.95 -0.72
C CYS A 87 2.46 -6.46 -2.01
N LYS A 88 1.11 -6.51 -2.07
CA LYS A 88 0.33 -6.04 -3.22
C LYS A 88 0.54 -4.55 -3.51
N GLY A 89 0.90 -3.77 -2.50
CA GLY A 89 1.29 -2.36 -2.62
C GLY A 89 2.55 -2.09 -3.44
N VAL A 90 3.44 -3.08 -3.65
CA VAL A 90 4.65 -2.97 -4.48
C VAL A 90 4.35 -3.18 -5.96
N PHE A 91 3.30 -3.94 -6.29
CA PHE A 91 2.97 -4.31 -7.67
C PHE A 91 2.56 -3.08 -8.52
N PRO A 92 2.87 -3.08 -9.83
CA PRO A 92 2.45 -2.03 -10.74
C PRO A 92 0.94 -2.11 -11.05
N ALA A 93 0.25 -0.98 -10.97
CA ALA A 93 -1.14 -0.85 -11.41
C ALA A 93 -1.19 -0.68 -12.95
N LEU A 94 -0.96 -1.78 -13.67
CA LEU A 94 -0.82 -1.81 -15.12
C LEU A 94 -2.13 -1.39 -15.83
N PHE A 95 -1.99 -0.55 -16.86
CA PHE A 95 -3.08 -0.10 -17.72
C PHE A 95 -2.64 -0.01 -19.20
N GLU A 96 -3.62 0.09 -20.11
CA GLU A 96 -3.44 0.11 -21.56
C GLU A 96 -4.22 1.27 -22.19
N GLY A 97 -3.68 1.90 -23.22
CA GLY A 97 -4.27 3.03 -23.91
C GLY A 97 -4.04 4.38 -23.22
N ALA A 98 -4.78 5.41 -23.62
CA ALA A 98 -4.65 6.74 -23.03
C ALA A 98 -5.62 6.93 -21.84
N ARG A 99 -5.09 7.34 -20.69
CA ARG A 99 -5.86 7.64 -19.47
C ARG A 99 -5.62 9.09 -19.06
N LEU A 100 -6.64 9.94 -19.14
CA LEU A 100 -6.58 11.31 -18.61
C LEU A 100 -7.41 11.40 -17.34
N VAL A 101 -6.81 11.76 -16.21
CA VAL A 101 -7.49 12.05 -14.95
C VAL A 101 -7.34 13.53 -14.64
N VAL A 102 -8.45 14.23 -14.41
CA VAL A 102 -8.46 15.62 -13.96
C VAL A 102 -9.21 15.67 -12.64
N ASN A 103 -8.47 15.78 -11.55
CA ASN A 103 -9.00 16.08 -10.23
C ASN A 103 -9.19 17.59 -10.10
N LYS A 104 -10.22 17.99 -9.36
CA LYS A 104 -10.51 19.39 -9.01
C LYS A 104 -10.98 19.44 -7.57
N ASN A 105 -10.24 20.18 -6.76
CA ASN A 105 -10.51 20.31 -5.33
C ASN A 105 -11.40 21.54 -5.11
N LEU A 106 -12.65 21.30 -4.69
CA LEU A 106 -13.62 22.33 -4.34
C LEU A 106 -13.41 22.72 -2.87
N ASN A 107 -12.83 23.90 -2.65
CA ASN A 107 -12.50 24.39 -1.31
C ASN A 107 -13.74 24.63 -0.44
N SER A 108 -13.53 24.67 0.87
CA SER A 108 -14.49 24.71 2.00
C SER A 108 -15.47 25.90 2.06
N ASN A 109 -15.54 26.73 1.01
CA ASN A 109 -16.61 27.73 0.84
C ASN A 109 -17.98 27.10 0.56
N PHE A 110 -18.03 25.80 0.25
CA PHE A 110 -19.26 25.00 0.22
C PHE A 110 -19.74 24.64 1.64
N GLN A 111 -19.87 25.64 2.52
CA GLN A 111 -20.72 25.53 3.70
C GLN A 111 -22.18 25.46 3.24
N VAL A 112 -22.63 24.24 2.92
CA VAL A 112 -24.01 23.90 2.59
C VAL A 112 -24.87 24.26 3.80
N ARG A 113 -25.50 25.44 3.75
CA ARG A 113 -26.22 26.10 4.85
C ARG A 113 -27.60 25.47 5.10
N PHE A 114 -27.63 24.14 5.24
CA PHE A 114 -28.82 23.31 5.42
C PHE A 114 -29.16 23.05 6.90
N ILE A 115 -29.05 24.07 7.76
CA ILE A 115 -29.88 24.22 8.97
C ILE A 115 -30.17 25.72 9.13
N SER A 116 -31.28 26.22 8.56
CA SER A 116 -31.80 27.57 8.91
C SER A 116 -33.26 27.86 8.50
N TRP A 117 -34.06 26.88 8.05
CA TRP A 117 -35.49 27.10 7.70
C TRP A 117 -36.41 25.98 8.22
N ALA A 118 -36.13 25.49 9.44
CA ALA A 118 -37.00 24.57 10.17
C ALA A 118 -36.70 24.57 11.69
N ALA A 119 -36.88 25.72 12.37
CA ALA A 119 -37.10 25.84 13.83
C ALA A 119 -37.02 27.31 14.34
N GLN A 120 -37.97 28.18 13.97
CA GLN A 120 -38.39 29.20 14.95
C GLN A 120 -39.30 28.47 15.97
N GLY A 121 -38.81 28.25 17.20
CA GLY A 121 -39.65 27.71 18.28
C GLY A 121 -38.88 27.03 19.41
N TRP A 122 -38.21 25.91 19.12
CA TRP A 122 -37.69 24.98 20.14
C TRP A 122 -36.27 24.50 19.86
N LEU A 123 -35.25 25.19 20.41
CA LEU A 123 -34.03 24.54 20.96
C LEU A 123 -33.13 25.49 21.79
N PHE A 124 -33.68 26.24 22.73
CA PHE A 124 -32.88 27.18 23.57
C PHE A 124 -32.12 26.50 24.73
N LEU A 125 -31.97 25.17 24.72
CA LEU A 125 -31.55 24.37 25.90
C LEU A 125 -30.51 23.25 25.65
N LEU A 126 -29.76 23.29 24.53
CA LEU A 126 -28.51 22.52 24.39
C LEU A 126 -27.34 23.42 23.98
N ARG A 127 -26.77 24.13 24.97
CA ARG A 127 -25.65 25.06 24.80
C ARG A 127 -24.29 24.42 25.15
N THR A 128 -24.06 23.17 24.75
CA THR A 128 -22.83 22.42 25.13
C THR A 128 -22.36 21.36 24.11
N VAL A 129 -22.73 21.48 22.83
CA VAL A 129 -22.06 20.71 21.76
C VAL A 129 -20.92 21.55 21.18
N PRO A 130 -19.65 21.09 21.19
CA PRO A 130 -18.55 21.86 20.63
C PRO A 130 -18.78 22.05 19.12
N LYS A 131 -18.57 23.29 18.64
CA LYS A 131 -18.56 23.61 17.21
C LYS A 131 -17.38 22.92 16.55
N MET A 132 -17.53 21.66 16.12
CA MET A 132 -16.60 21.04 15.20
C MET A 132 -16.66 21.80 13.88
N ALA A 133 -15.65 22.63 13.63
CA ALA A 133 -15.44 23.27 12.34
C ALA A 133 -15.07 22.17 11.33
N LEU A 134 -16.10 21.60 10.71
CA LEU A 134 -15.99 20.51 9.77
C LEU A 134 -15.47 21.09 8.45
N VAL A 135 -14.15 21.10 8.29
CA VAL A 135 -13.48 21.54 7.06
C VAL A 135 -13.83 20.52 5.98
N LEU A 136 -14.81 20.88 5.16
CA LEU A 136 -15.35 20.05 4.10
C LEU A 136 -14.35 20.02 2.94
N TYR A 137 -13.76 18.86 2.64
CA TYR A 137 -12.97 18.65 1.43
C TYR A 137 -13.79 17.85 0.43
N VAL A 138 -14.20 18.51 -0.66
CA VAL A 138 -14.92 17.88 -1.77
C VAL A 138 -13.99 17.89 -2.98
N GLN A 139 -13.65 16.71 -3.47
CA GLN A 139 -12.85 16.51 -4.66
C GLN A 139 -13.74 15.94 -5.77
N VAL A 140 -13.68 16.56 -6.94
CA VAL A 140 -14.34 16.08 -8.16
C VAL A 140 -13.28 15.50 -9.07
N SER A 141 -13.52 14.33 -9.67
CA SER A 141 -12.60 13.64 -10.55
C SER A 141 -13.24 13.35 -11.91
N HIS A 142 -12.60 13.79 -12.98
CA HIS A 142 -12.97 13.51 -14.35
C HIS A 142 -11.95 12.53 -14.93
N THR A 143 -12.32 11.27 -15.14
CA THR A 143 -11.47 10.26 -15.77
C THR A 143 -11.96 9.97 -17.19
N ILE A 144 -11.11 10.17 -18.18
CA ILE A 144 -11.31 9.73 -19.57
C ILE A 144 -10.38 8.53 -19.79
N LEU A 145 -10.95 7.40 -20.21
CA LEU A 145 -10.21 6.19 -20.56
C LEU A 145 -10.45 5.86 -22.03
N LEU A 146 -9.37 5.86 -22.82
CA LEU A 146 -9.35 5.46 -24.23
C LEU A 146 -8.48 4.21 -24.33
N THR A 147 -9.09 3.04 -24.48
CA THR A 147 -8.38 1.76 -24.50
C THR A 147 -8.96 0.82 -25.55
N SER A 148 -8.17 -0.15 -26.00
CA SER A 148 -8.53 -1.08 -27.08
C SER A 148 -9.22 -2.35 -26.58
N VAL A 149 -9.10 -2.66 -25.28
CA VAL A 149 -9.52 -3.95 -24.69
C VAL A 149 -10.78 -3.84 -23.83
N ALA A 150 -11.03 -2.67 -23.24
CA ALA A 150 -12.25 -2.35 -22.50
C ALA A 150 -13.01 -1.23 -23.25
N PRO A 151 -14.33 -1.05 -23.04
CA PRO A 151 -15.05 0.06 -23.67
C PRO A 151 -14.42 1.40 -23.26
N SER A 152 -14.00 2.18 -24.26
CA SER A 152 -13.58 3.55 -24.04
C SER A 152 -14.74 4.36 -23.47
N GLY A 153 -14.43 5.26 -22.54
CA GLY A 153 -15.49 5.88 -21.75
C GLY A 153 -15.00 7.01 -20.86
N TYR A 154 -15.96 7.85 -20.53
CA TYR A 154 -15.83 8.89 -19.52
C TYR A 154 -16.44 8.41 -18.21
N ARG A 155 -15.74 8.69 -17.12
CA ARG A 155 -16.13 8.39 -15.75
C ARG A 155 -16.03 9.65 -14.90
N PHE A 156 -17.16 10.06 -14.34
CA PHE A 156 -17.28 11.19 -13.44
C PHE A 156 -17.32 10.68 -12.00
N GLY A 157 -16.46 11.19 -11.12
CA GLY A 157 -16.43 10.82 -9.72
C GLY A 157 -16.49 12.03 -8.79
N GLY A 158 -17.11 11.84 -7.62
CA GLY A 158 -17.02 12.74 -6.48
C GLY A 158 -16.50 11.99 -5.27
N ALA A 159 -15.57 12.60 -4.55
CA ALA A 159 -15.07 12.14 -3.27
C ALA A 159 -15.28 13.25 -2.23
N TYR A 160 -15.88 12.88 -1.11
CA TYR A 160 -16.00 13.71 0.09
C TYR A 160 -15.16 13.06 1.19
N VAL A 161 -14.26 13.86 1.77
CA VAL A 161 -13.34 13.45 2.81
C VAL A 161 -13.58 14.30 4.05
N GLY A 162 -13.96 13.65 5.15
CA GLY A 162 -14.13 14.27 6.45
C GLY A 162 -12.82 14.65 7.12
N SER A 163 -12.86 15.64 8.01
CA SER A 163 -11.67 16.20 8.67
C SER A 163 -11.12 15.35 9.83
N GLN A 164 -11.78 14.24 10.22
CA GLN A 164 -11.32 13.39 11.32
C GLN A 164 -10.20 12.45 10.84
N LYS A 165 -8.96 12.94 10.96
CA LYS A 165 -7.75 12.11 10.88
C LYS A 165 -7.48 11.50 12.26
N ASN A 166 -8.17 10.41 12.57
CA ASN A 166 -7.77 9.56 13.70
C ASN A 166 -6.41 8.93 13.40
N SER A 167 -5.58 8.77 14.44
CA SER A 167 -4.10 8.80 14.37
C SER A 167 -3.39 7.70 13.57
N GLU A 168 -4.10 6.79 12.90
CA GLU A 168 -3.48 5.66 12.19
C GLU A 168 -4.37 5.04 11.09
N GLY A 169 -5.24 5.84 10.46
CA GLY A 169 -6.18 5.31 9.46
C GLY A 169 -6.60 6.28 8.36
N ASP A 170 -7.26 5.74 7.34
CA ASP A 170 -7.88 6.50 6.26
C ASP A 170 -8.83 7.58 6.85
N PRO A 171 -8.89 8.78 6.24
CA PRO A 171 -9.72 9.87 6.76
C PRO A 171 -11.20 9.49 6.71
N THR A 172 -11.92 9.66 7.83
CA THR A 172 -13.35 9.33 7.92
C THR A 172 -14.20 10.55 8.34
N PRO A 173 -15.50 10.59 7.98
CA PRO A 173 -16.15 9.79 6.95
C PRO A 173 -15.54 10.01 5.55
N LEU A 174 -15.49 8.94 4.76
CA LEU A 174 -15.12 8.95 3.35
C LEU A 174 -16.35 8.53 2.54
N ILE A 175 -16.82 9.38 1.64
CA ILE A 175 -17.90 9.05 0.70
C ILE A 175 -17.35 9.25 -0.71
N MET A 176 -17.33 8.20 -1.51
CA MET A 176 -16.91 8.25 -2.90
C MET A 176 -18.02 7.69 -3.79
N GLY A 177 -18.22 8.29 -4.95
CA GLY A 177 -19.11 7.76 -5.97
C GLY A 177 -18.55 8.06 -7.36
N ASP A 178 -18.43 7.05 -8.20
CA ASP A 178 -18.02 7.15 -9.60
C ASP A 178 -19.06 6.57 -10.55
N MET A 179 -19.37 7.31 -11.62
CA MET A 179 -20.35 6.95 -12.63
C MET A 179 -19.72 6.97 -14.02
N ASN A 180 -19.83 5.84 -14.72
CA ASN A 180 -19.42 5.64 -16.10
C ASN A 180 -20.54 6.05 -17.07
N ALA A 181 -20.19 6.60 -18.23
CA ALA A 181 -21.13 6.97 -19.29
C ALA A 181 -22.06 5.81 -19.74
N GLY A 182 -21.67 4.55 -19.56
CA GLY A 182 -22.51 3.37 -19.82
C GLY A 182 -23.63 3.11 -18.81
N GLY A 183 -23.78 3.97 -17.79
CA GLY A 183 -24.74 3.85 -16.68
C GLY A 183 -24.27 2.96 -15.53
N GLY A 184 -22.98 2.64 -15.45
CA GLY A 184 -22.39 1.94 -14.30
C GLY A 184 -22.10 2.93 -13.19
N LEU A 185 -22.71 2.76 -12.02
CA LEU A 185 -22.46 3.54 -10.80
C LEU A 185 -21.78 2.65 -9.77
N ASN A 186 -20.68 3.11 -9.20
CA ASN A 186 -20.01 2.52 -8.05
C ASN A 186 -19.97 3.56 -6.94
N ALA A 187 -20.37 3.20 -5.72
CA ALA A 187 -20.37 4.09 -4.57
C ALA A 187 -19.79 3.38 -3.34
N GLN A 188 -18.98 4.09 -2.57
CA GLN A 188 -18.36 3.62 -1.34
C GLN A 188 -18.57 4.65 -0.23
N LEU A 189 -19.13 4.20 0.88
CA LEU A 189 -19.23 4.92 2.15
C LEU A 189 -18.33 4.20 3.17
N ALA A 190 -17.38 4.90 3.78
CA ALA A 190 -16.65 4.42 4.95
C ALA A 190 -16.83 5.41 6.10
N HIS A 191 -17.23 4.92 7.27
CA HIS A 191 -17.53 5.74 8.44
C HIS A 191 -17.05 5.05 9.71
N GLN A 192 -16.33 5.78 10.55
CA GLN A 192 -15.88 5.29 11.86
C GLN A 192 -16.93 5.65 12.92
N LEU A 193 -17.54 4.63 13.51
CA LEU A 193 -18.54 4.72 14.58
C LEU A 193 -17.80 4.61 15.93
N GLY A 194 -17.55 5.75 16.58
CA GLY A 194 -16.75 5.82 17.80
C GLY A 194 -15.26 5.58 17.54
N ALA A 195 -14.53 5.04 18.52
CA ALA A 195 -13.08 4.79 18.37
C ALA A 195 -12.76 3.46 17.68
N ARG A 196 -13.59 2.42 17.87
CA ARG A 196 -13.23 1.01 17.58
C ARG A 196 -14.01 0.35 16.44
N VAL A 197 -15.13 0.93 15.98
CA VAL A 197 -15.95 0.33 14.90
C VAL A 197 -15.74 1.10 13.60
N HIS A 198 -15.33 0.41 12.54
CA HIS A 198 -15.25 0.94 11.18
C HIS A 198 -16.31 0.26 10.31
N LEU A 199 -17.29 1.03 9.85
CA LEU A 199 -18.29 0.60 8.87
C LEU A 199 -17.80 0.97 7.47
N ARG A 200 -17.89 0.04 6.52
CA ARG A 200 -17.68 0.26 5.09
C ARG A 200 -18.85 -0.34 4.31
N MET A 201 -19.39 0.40 3.37
CA MET A 201 -20.48 -0.01 2.49
C MET A 201 -20.07 0.31 1.06
N THR A 202 -20.12 -0.69 0.18
CA THR A 202 -19.77 -0.55 -1.25
C THR A 202 -20.94 -1.06 -2.09
N THR A 203 -21.47 -0.24 -2.99
CA THR A 203 -22.59 -0.60 -3.85
C THR A 203 -22.26 -0.36 -5.32
N GLN A 204 -22.61 -1.31 -6.18
CA GLN A 204 -22.45 -1.22 -7.61
C GLN A 204 -23.78 -1.45 -8.31
N MET A 205 -24.16 -0.51 -9.16
CA MET A 205 -25.34 -0.59 -10.02
C MET A 205 -24.89 -0.52 -11.48
N LEU A 206 -25.57 -1.27 -12.35
CA LEU A 206 -25.39 -1.17 -13.79
C LEU A 206 -26.74 -0.84 -14.44
N ARG A 207 -26.85 0.40 -14.90
CA ARG A 207 -28.05 1.03 -15.47
C ARG A 207 -29.24 0.98 -14.50
N THR A 208 -30.06 -0.05 -14.60
CA THR A 208 -31.31 -0.24 -13.85
C THR A 208 -31.27 -1.47 -12.93
N ARG A 209 -30.14 -2.18 -12.87
CA ARG A 209 -29.94 -3.36 -12.02
C ARG A 209 -28.92 -3.07 -10.93
N PHE A 210 -29.26 -3.37 -9.69
CA PHE A 210 -28.25 -3.60 -8.64
C PHE A 210 -27.40 -4.80 -9.04
N ASN A 211 -26.09 -4.60 -9.14
CA ASN A 211 -25.14 -5.65 -9.51
C ASN A 211 -24.53 -6.29 -8.25
N SER A 212 -24.07 -5.45 -7.32
CA SER A 212 -23.54 -5.90 -6.03
C SER A 212 -23.77 -4.87 -4.94
N ALA A 213 -23.86 -5.36 -3.70
CA ALA A 213 -23.86 -4.53 -2.50
C ALA A 213 -23.09 -5.28 -1.42
N GLN A 214 -22.14 -4.62 -0.78
CA GLN A 214 -21.29 -5.20 0.25
C GLN A 214 -21.33 -4.30 1.48
N PHE A 215 -21.54 -4.89 2.64
CA PHE A 215 -21.52 -4.22 3.94
C PHE A 215 -20.45 -4.89 4.79
N THR A 216 -19.38 -4.15 5.11
CA THR A 216 -18.29 -4.61 5.96
C THR A 216 -18.31 -3.85 7.27
N VAL A 217 -18.22 -4.58 8.38
CA VAL A 217 -18.05 -4.02 9.73
C VAL A 217 -16.76 -4.57 10.29
N HIS A 218 -15.81 -3.70 10.62
CA HIS A 218 -14.61 -4.05 11.39
C HIS A 218 -14.77 -3.54 12.82
N TYR A 219 -14.44 -4.40 13.78
CA TYR A 219 -14.26 -4.07 15.18
C TYR A 219 -12.78 -4.23 15.53
N LYS A 220 -12.10 -3.12 15.81
CA LYS A 220 -10.70 -3.12 16.27
C LYS A 220 -10.67 -3.14 17.80
N GLY A 221 -10.26 -4.27 18.36
CA GLY A 221 -9.85 -4.39 19.76
C GLY A 221 -8.45 -3.85 19.99
N ASP A 222 -7.84 -4.18 21.12
CA ASP A 222 -6.49 -3.72 21.44
C ASP A 222 -5.42 -4.67 20.86
N ASP A 223 -5.63 -5.99 20.95
CA ASP A 223 -4.75 -7.06 20.44
C ASP A 223 -5.37 -7.88 19.27
N TYR A 224 -6.67 -7.71 18.99
CA TYR A 224 -7.39 -8.41 17.94
C TYR A 224 -8.25 -7.48 17.07
N THR A 225 -8.60 -7.94 15.88
CA THR A 225 -9.60 -7.32 15.00
C THR A 225 -10.56 -8.38 14.47
N VAL A 226 -11.86 -8.09 14.58
CA VAL A 226 -12.95 -8.89 14.01
C VAL A 226 -13.50 -8.14 12.81
N SER A 227 -13.71 -8.81 11.68
CA SER A 227 -14.39 -8.22 10.51
C SER A 227 -15.53 -9.11 10.06
N CYS A 228 -16.65 -8.52 9.64
CA CYS A 228 -17.78 -9.23 9.08
C CYS A 228 -18.20 -8.55 7.78
N VAL A 229 -18.20 -9.29 6.67
CA VAL A 229 -18.60 -8.84 5.34
C VAL A 229 -19.90 -9.54 4.96
N ALA A 230 -20.96 -8.78 4.72
CA ALA A 230 -22.20 -9.25 4.12
C ALA A 230 -22.25 -8.83 2.64
N GLY A 231 -22.00 -9.80 1.75
CA GLY A 231 -21.98 -9.62 0.31
C GLY A 231 -23.30 -10.03 -0.37
N ASN A 232 -23.78 -9.16 -1.24
CA ASN A 232 -24.99 -9.30 -2.07
C ASN A 232 -26.24 -9.74 -1.29
N PRO A 233 -26.66 -9.01 -0.23
CA PRO A 233 -27.88 -9.31 0.50
C PRO A 233 -29.12 -9.05 -0.38
N ASP A 234 -29.76 -10.11 -0.86
CA ASP A 234 -31.08 -10.07 -1.50
C ASP A 234 -32.14 -10.48 -0.47
N PHE A 235 -32.82 -9.49 0.13
CA PHE A 235 -33.86 -9.69 1.13
C PHE A 235 -35.08 -10.46 0.59
N ALA A 236 -35.36 -10.38 -0.72
CA ALA A 236 -36.53 -11.03 -1.33
C ALA A 236 -36.28 -12.52 -1.60
N LYS A 237 -35.06 -12.89 -2.04
CA LYS A 237 -34.67 -14.30 -2.24
C LYS A 237 -34.10 -14.94 -0.98
N GLY A 238 -33.70 -14.13 0.01
CA GLY A 238 -32.98 -14.57 1.19
C GLY A 238 -31.62 -15.18 0.82
N THR A 239 -30.92 -14.61 -0.16
CA THR A 239 -29.56 -15.07 -0.54
C THR A 239 -28.55 -14.01 -0.10
N THR A 240 -27.51 -14.42 0.61
CA THR A 240 -26.42 -13.55 1.05
C THR A 240 -25.15 -14.37 1.25
N ILE A 241 -23.98 -13.75 1.07
CA ILE A 241 -22.68 -14.33 1.40
C ILE A 241 -22.21 -13.63 2.67
N LEU A 242 -21.96 -14.40 3.72
CA LEU A 242 -21.41 -13.89 4.98
C LEU A 242 -19.96 -14.36 5.08
N VAL A 243 -19.03 -13.42 5.27
CA VAL A 243 -17.62 -13.71 5.55
C VAL A 243 -17.27 -13.16 6.92
N GLY A 244 -17.00 -14.04 7.87
CA GLY A 244 -16.46 -13.70 9.18
C GLY A 244 -14.95 -13.85 9.17
N GLN A 245 -14.22 -12.84 9.65
CA GLN A 245 -12.77 -12.82 9.72
C GLN A 245 -12.33 -12.43 11.13
N TYR A 246 -11.36 -13.15 11.67
CA TYR A 246 -10.75 -12.90 12.97
C TYR A 246 -9.23 -12.87 12.81
N LEU A 247 -8.57 -11.85 13.35
CA LEU A 247 -7.10 -11.75 13.35
C LEU A 247 -6.64 -11.24 14.72
N GLN A 248 -5.78 -11.99 15.40
CA GLN A 248 -5.23 -11.65 16.71
C GLN A 248 -3.70 -11.67 16.67
N SER A 249 -3.08 -10.69 17.31
CA SER A 249 -1.65 -10.63 17.52
C SER A 249 -1.28 -11.52 18.70
N VAL A 250 -0.57 -12.62 18.44
CA VAL A 250 -0.19 -13.63 19.46
C VAL A 250 1.14 -13.27 20.10
N THR A 251 2.02 -12.60 19.34
CA THR A 251 3.26 -11.98 19.81
C THR A 251 3.45 -10.67 19.08
N SER A 252 4.34 -9.79 19.55
CA SER A 252 4.65 -8.50 18.89
C SER A 252 5.13 -8.61 17.43
N ARG A 253 5.41 -9.83 16.93
CA ARG A 253 5.80 -10.10 15.54
C ARG A 253 4.89 -11.07 14.81
N VAL A 254 4.01 -11.82 15.48
CA VAL A 254 3.19 -12.88 14.87
C VAL A 254 1.72 -12.59 15.12
N ALA A 255 0.96 -12.43 14.04
CA ALA A 255 -0.50 -12.41 14.08
C ALA A 255 -1.07 -13.66 13.39
N LEU A 256 -2.04 -14.31 14.03
CA LEU A 256 -2.74 -15.47 13.51
C LEU A 256 -4.23 -15.16 13.41
N GLY A 257 -4.88 -15.73 12.40
CA GLY A 257 -6.28 -15.46 12.12
C GLY A 257 -6.97 -16.59 11.39
N ALA A 258 -8.28 -16.44 11.24
CA ALA A 258 -9.13 -17.34 10.48
C ALA A 258 -10.20 -16.53 9.73
N GLU A 259 -10.62 -17.08 8.60
CA GLU A 259 -11.71 -16.60 7.78
C GLU A 259 -12.70 -17.73 7.52
N LEU A 260 -13.98 -17.39 7.59
CA LEU A 260 -15.11 -18.29 7.42
C LEU A 260 -16.07 -17.63 6.41
N ALA A 261 -16.12 -18.15 5.19
CA ALA A 261 -17.06 -17.71 4.17
C ALA A 261 -18.21 -18.72 4.04
N HIS A 262 -19.43 -18.30 4.37
CA HIS A 262 -20.65 -19.09 4.28
C HIS A 262 -21.66 -18.43 3.33
N SER A 263 -22.11 -19.17 2.32
CA SER A 263 -23.09 -18.68 1.35
C SER A 263 -24.48 -19.22 1.68
N TYR A 264 -25.37 -18.37 2.18
CA TYR A 264 -26.74 -18.81 2.52
C TYR A 264 -27.58 -19.03 1.25
N ARG A 265 -28.27 -20.17 1.19
CA ARG A 265 -29.10 -20.67 0.06
C ARG A 265 -28.41 -20.90 -1.29
N ARG A 266 -27.14 -20.52 -1.48
CA ARG A 266 -26.32 -21.04 -2.59
C ARG A 266 -25.73 -22.40 -2.21
N LYS A 267 -25.73 -23.35 -3.14
CA LYS A 267 -25.12 -24.67 -2.99
C LYS A 267 -23.59 -24.60 -3.15
N VAL A 268 -22.96 -23.72 -2.37
CA VAL A 268 -21.51 -23.49 -2.31
C VAL A 268 -21.07 -23.85 -0.90
N ASP A 269 -20.06 -24.70 -0.77
CA ASP A 269 -19.58 -25.17 0.52
C ASP A 269 -19.09 -24.02 1.40
N THR A 270 -19.21 -24.21 2.72
CA THR A 270 -18.59 -23.33 3.71
C THR A 270 -17.07 -23.42 3.57
N VAL A 271 -16.43 -22.30 3.26
CA VAL A 271 -14.98 -22.21 3.11
C VAL A 271 -14.38 -21.72 4.41
N VAL A 272 -13.33 -22.40 4.87
CA VAL A 272 -12.50 -21.99 6.00
C VAL A 272 -11.07 -21.78 5.50
N SER A 273 -10.49 -20.65 5.88
CA SER A 273 -9.09 -20.28 5.63
C SER A 273 -8.41 -19.94 6.97
N GLY A 274 -7.23 -20.48 7.20
CA GLY A 274 -6.29 -19.99 8.21
C GLY A 274 -5.43 -18.87 7.64
N ALA A 275 -5.02 -17.93 8.48
CA ALA A 275 -4.22 -16.78 8.10
C ALA A 275 -3.08 -16.55 9.09
N ALA A 276 -1.92 -16.13 8.58
CA ALA A 276 -0.75 -15.83 9.39
C ALA A 276 0.01 -14.61 8.84
N ARG A 277 0.51 -13.76 9.75
CA ARG A 277 1.44 -12.67 9.45
C ARG A 277 2.64 -12.76 10.39
N TYR A 278 3.83 -12.59 9.83
CA TYR A 278 5.08 -12.42 10.56
C TYR A 278 5.74 -11.10 10.15
N THR A 279 5.92 -10.19 11.12
CA THR A 279 6.52 -8.87 10.94
C THR A 279 7.92 -8.84 11.56
N GLY A 280 8.93 -8.97 10.70
CA GLY A 280 10.33 -8.67 11.02
C GLY A 280 10.64 -7.18 10.83
N ASP A 281 11.86 -6.76 11.19
CA ASP A 281 12.24 -5.33 11.21
C ASP A 281 12.34 -4.68 9.82
N LYS A 282 12.55 -5.49 8.78
CA LYS A 282 12.70 -5.05 7.37
C LYS A 282 11.92 -5.89 6.37
N ALA A 283 11.26 -6.94 6.82
CA ALA A 283 10.53 -7.90 5.99
C ALA A 283 9.26 -8.36 6.69
N THR A 284 8.19 -8.51 5.93
CA THR A 284 6.89 -9.00 6.39
C THR A 284 6.50 -10.20 5.54
N VAL A 285 6.23 -11.32 6.19
CA VAL A 285 5.69 -12.52 5.55
C VAL A 285 4.21 -12.60 5.91
N SER A 286 3.36 -12.91 4.93
CA SER A 286 1.93 -13.06 5.12
C SER A 286 1.44 -14.25 4.31
N GLY A 287 0.49 -15.00 4.85
CA GLY A 287 -0.04 -16.19 4.19
C GLY A 287 -1.48 -16.46 4.56
N THR A 288 -2.27 -16.87 3.59
CA THR A 288 -3.58 -17.50 3.79
C THR A 288 -3.57 -18.89 3.19
N VAL A 289 -4.15 -19.84 3.91
CA VAL A 289 -4.28 -21.23 3.48
C VAL A 289 -5.69 -21.71 3.79
N GLY A 290 -6.40 -22.21 2.80
CA GLY A 290 -7.77 -22.68 2.97
C GLY A 290 -8.13 -23.77 1.99
N THR A 291 -9.35 -24.28 2.09
CA THR A 291 -9.83 -25.37 1.23
C THR A 291 -9.87 -25.00 -0.27
N ARG A 292 -9.85 -23.70 -0.61
CA ARG A 292 -9.79 -23.20 -1.98
C ARG A 292 -8.38 -23.08 -2.55
N GLY A 293 -7.37 -22.81 -1.72
CA GLY A 293 -6.06 -22.40 -2.21
C GLY A 293 -5.09 -21.96 -1.11
N LEU A 294 -3.88 -21.68 -1.55
CA LEU A 294 -2.77 -21.13 -0.77
C LEU A 294 -2.36 -19.80 -1.41
N HIS A 295 -2.22 -18.75 -0.62
CA HIS A 295 -1.77 -17.45 -1.10
C HIS A 295 -0.72 -16.88 -0.13
N LEU A 296 0.54 -16.88 -0.56
CA LEU A 296 1.70 -16.44 0.21
C LEU A 296 2.27 -15.15 -0.37
N CYS A 297 2.59 -14.21 0.50
CA CYS A 297 3.18 -12.92 0.14
C CYS A 297 4.38 -12.62 1.04
N TYR A 298 5.54 -12.40 0.41
CA TYR A 298 6.76 -11.91 1.03
C TYR A 298 6.99 -10.46 0.63
N TYR A 299 7.09 -9.56 1.60
CA TYR A 299 7.43 -8.15 1.40
C TYR A 299 8.77 -7.85 2.08
N GLN A 300 9.66 -7.12 1.42
CA GLN A 300 10.93 -6.68 2.00
C GLN A 300 11.31 -5.27 1.55
N ARG A 301 11.60 -4.40 2.52
CA ARG A 301 12.21 -3.09 2.27
C ARG A 301 13.72 -3.24 2.26
N ALA A 302 14.29 -3.39 1.06
CA ALA A 302 15.73 -3.56 0.87
C ALA A 302 16.51 -2.25 1.09
N SER A 303 15.90 -1.10 0.76
CA SER A 303 16.46 0.24 0.96
C SER A 303 15.32 1.26 1.11
N ASP A 304 15.62 2.51 1.47
CA ASP A 304 14.64 3.60 1.47
C ASP A 304 14.10 3.92 0.07
N LYS A 305 14.83 3.52 -0.97
CA LYS A 305 14.46 3.70 -2.38
C LYS A 305 13.94 2.42 -3.05
N LEU A 306 14.14 1.24 -2.45
CA LEU A 306 13.86 -0.05 -3.08
C LEU A 306 13.05 -0.96 -2.15
N GLN A 307 11.88 -1.35 -2.64
CA GLN A 307 11.00 -2.33 -2.00
C GLN A 307 10.79 -3.52 -2.94
N LEU A 308 10.70 -4.71 -2.37
CA LEU A 308 10.51 -5.98 -3.07
C LEU A 308 9.25 -6.67 -2.56
N GLY A 309 8.49 -7.25 -3.47
CA GLY A 309 7.31 -8.08 -3.18
C GLY A 309 7.39 -9.38 -3.96
N VAL A 310 7.04 -10.50 -3.34
CA VAL A 310 6.88 -11.79 -4.02
C VAL A 310 5.55 -12.37 -3.59
N GLU A 311 4.71 -12.70 -4.56
CA GLU A 311 3.39 -13.28 -4.39
C GLU A 311 3.38 -14.68 -5.00
N LEU A 312 2.83 -15.66 -4.29
CA LEU A 312 2.62 -17.02 -4.75
C LEU A 312 1.16 -17.37 -4.49
N GLU A 313 0.39 -17.48 -5.56
CA GLU A 313 -1.01 -17.88 -5.54
C GLU A 313 -1.12 -19.31 -6.11
N THR A 314 -1.72 -20.22 -5.35
CA THR A 314 -1.95 -21.61 -5.74
C THR A 314 -3.44 -21.93 -5.56
N ASP A 315 -4.16 -22.08 -6.66
CA ASP A 315 -5.56 -22.54 -6.65
C ASP A 315 -5.57 -24.07 -6.65
N LEU A 316 -6.09 -24.67 -5.57
CA LEU A 316 -6.12 -26.13 -5.39
C LEU A 316 -7.24 -26.81 -6.17
N HIS A 317 -8.25 -26.05 -6.63
CA HIS A 317 -9.35 -26.55 -7.45
C HIS A 317 -8.94 -26.68 -8.92
N ILE A 318 -8.28 -25.65 -9.46
CA ILE A 318 -7.74 -25.62 -10.83
C ILE A 318 -6.39 -26.37 -10.91
N LYS A 319 -5.68 -26.50 -9.78
CA LYS A 319 -4.31 -27.04 -9.67
C LYS A 319 -3.28 -26.20 -10.44
N GLU A 320 -3.49 -24.89 -10.44
CA GLU A 320 -2.60 -23.91 -11.05
C GLU A 320 -1.84 -23.17 -9.93
N SER A 321 -0.56 -22.89 -10.17
CA SER A 321 0.26 -22.10 -9.25
C SER A 321 1.01 -21.03 -10.03
N VAL A 322 0.86 -19.80 -9.57
CA VAL A 322 1.37 -18.58 -10.20
C VAL A 322 2.26 -17.87 -9.19
N ALA A 323 3.51 -17.61 -9.56
CA ALA A 323 4.48 -16.91 -8.71
C ALA A 323 4.93 -15.62 -9.40
N SER A 324 4.60 -14.49 -8.78
CA SER A 324 4.87 -13.15 -9.31
C SER A 324 5.85 -12.42 -8.41
N LEU A 325 6.94 -11.92 -8.99
CA LEU A 325 7.93 -11.07 -8.33
C LEU A 325 7.72 -9.62 -8.78
N ALA A 326 7.63 -8.70 -7.82
CA ALA A 326 7.53 -7.27 -8.06
C ALA A 326 8.59 -6.47 -7.31
N TYR A 327 8.94 -5.30 -7.85
CA TYR A 327 9.81 -4.35 -7.20
C TYR A 327 9.35 -2.92 -7.44
N GLN A 328 9.50 -2.07 -6.43
CA GLN A 328 9.23 -0.63 -6.49
C GLN A 328 10.53 0.12 -6.22
N VAL A 329 10.92 0.98 -7.16
CA VAL A 329 11.98 1.97 -7.01
C VAL A 329 11.36 3.34 -6.91
N GLU A 330 11.56 4.02 -5.78
CA GLU A 330 11.11 5.38 -5.57
C GLU A 330 12.31 6.32 -5.42
N LEU A 331 12.31 7.39 -6.22
CA LEU A 331 13.36 8.40 -6.25
C LEU A 331 12.77 9.74 -5.79
N PRO A 332 12.91 10.11 -4.48
CA PRO A 332 12.28 11.31 -3.95
C PRO A 332 12.74 12.60 -4.64
N ILE A 333 14.04 12.72 -4.92
CA ILE A 333 14.66 13.90 -5.54
C ILE A 333 14.05 14.19 -6.92
N SER A 334 13.82 13.15 -7.71
CA SER A 334 13.25 13.23 -9.06
C SER A 334 11.77 12.87 -9.09
N SER A 335 11.08 12.80 -7.94
CA SER A 335 9.62 12.57 -7.81
C SER A 335 9.08 11.50 -8.77
N LEU A 336 9.84 10.41 -8.89
CA LEU A 336 9.63 9.31 -9.82
C LEU A 336 9.44 8.01 -9.05
N CYS A 337 8.34 7.32 -9.33
CA CYS A 337 8.05 5.99 -8.84
C CYS A 337 8.05 5.03 -10.03
N PHE A 338 8.96 4.07 -10.03
CA PHE A 338 9.00 2.97 -10.99
C PHE A 338 8.57 1.68 -10.29
N ARG A 339 7.71 0.89 -10.92
CA ARG A 339 7.24 -0.41 -10.42
C ARG A 339 7.35 -1.43 -11.54
N GLY A 340 8.06 -2.53 -11.31
CA GLY A 340 8.16 -3.66 -12.23
C GLY A 340 7.57 -4.92 -11.63
N MET A 341 7.06 -5.82 -12.47
CA MET A 341 6.69 -7.19 -12.11
C MET A 341 7.06 -8.19 -13.20
N VAL A 342 7.34 -9.42 -12.78
CA VAL A 342 7.57 -10.59 -13.63
C VAL A 342 6.82 -11.76 -13.02
N ASP A 343 6.13 -12.55 -13.84
CA ASP A 343 5.27 -13.65 -13.42
C ASP A 343 5.64 -14.97 -14.11
N THR A 344 5.39 -16.11 -13.45
CA THR A 344 5.66 -17.45 -14.00
C THR A 344 4.93 -17.75 -15.31
N ASN A 345 3.83 -17.04 -15.60
CA ASN A 345 3.13 -17.10 -16.89
C ASN A 345 3.82 -16.33 -18.02
N TRP A 346 5.10 -15.95 -17.85
CA TRP A 346 5.88 -15.15 -18.78
C TRP A 346 5.28 -13.77 -19.09
N ASN A 347 4.50 -13.24 -18.14
CA ASN A 347 4.06 -11.85 -18.15
C ASN A 347 5.14 -10.98 -17.49
N VAL A 348 5.55 -9.93 -18.19
CA VAL A 348 6.41 -8.86 -17.67
C VAL A 348 5.62 -7.56 -17.76
N GLY A 349 5.60 -6.78 -16.69
CA GLY A 349 4.89 -5.50 -16.65
C GLY A 349 5.68 -4.44 -15.92
N ALA A 350 5.56 -3.19 -16.36
CA ALA A 350 6.13 -2.05 -15.64
C ALA A 350 5.23 -0.81 -15.72
N VAL A 351 5.23 -0.03 -14.64
CA VAL A 351 4.66 1.32 -14.57
C VAL A 351 5.74 2.28 -14.11
N MET A 352 5.88 3.40 -14.80
CA MET A 352 6.70 4.54 -14.39
C MET A 352 5.79 5.75 -14.23
N GLU A 353 5.67 6.25 -13.00
CA GLU A 353 4.98 7.50 -12.69
C GLU A 353 6.00 8.58 -12.34
N LYS A 354 5.85 9.75 -12.97
CA LYS A 354 6.71 10.92 -12.80
C LYS A 354 5.83 12.13 -12.51
N LYS A 355 5.93 12.64 -11.28
CA LYS A 355 5.31 13.93 -10.91
C LYS A 355 6.23 15.07 -11.36
N LEU A 356 5.69 16.16 -11.87
CA LEU A 356 6.47 17.35 -12.18
C LEU A 356 6.51 18.28 -10.96
N ASN A 357 7.69 18.82 -10.61
CA ASN A 357 7.84 19.66 -9.42
C ASN A 357 7.36 21.09 -9.65
N HIS A 358 7.24 21.53 -10.90
CA HIS A 358 6.90 22.90 -11.30
C HIS A 358 5.45 23.10 -11.72
N ALA A 359 4.65 22.04 -11.78
CA ALA A 359 3.24 22.07 -12.16
C ALA A 359 2.51 20.84 -11.57
N PRO A 360 1.19 20.91 -11.25
CA PRO A 360 0.41 19.82 -10.67
C PRO A 360 0.04 18.75 -11.73
N PHE A 361 1.04 18.28 -12.46
CA PHE A 361 0.94 17.27 -13.50
C PHE A 361 1.74 16.04 -13.10
N SER A 362 1.10 14.88 -13.18
CA SER A 362 1.76 13.57 -13.05
C SER A 362 1.58 12.79 -14.34
N PHE A 363 2.69 12.38 -14.94
CA PHE A 363 2.72 11.57 -16.14
C PHE A 363 3.02 10.11 -15.78
N ALA A 364 2.32 9.17 -16.40
CA ALA A 364 2.49 7.74 -16.16
C ALA A 364 2.68 7.01 -17.50
N ILE A 365 3.65 6.11 -17.58
CA ILE A 365 3.76 5.13 -18.66
C ILE A 365 3.54 3.74 -18.05
N SER A 366 2.70 2.94 -18.70
CA SER A 366 2.46 1.53 -18.36
C SER A 366 2.79 0.67 -19.58
N GLY A 367 3.47 -0.45 -19.39
CA GLY A 367 3.74 -1.43 -20.44
C GLY A 367 3.60 -2.84 -19.93
N THR A 368 2.97 -3.72 -20.71
CA THR A 368 2.86 -5.16 -20.42
C THR A 368 3.24 -5.98 -21.64
N LEU A 369 4.08 -6.99 -21.44
CA LEU A 369 4.52 -7.94 -22.44
C LEU A 369 4.25 -9.36 -21.93
N ASN A 370 3.48 -10.14 -22.69
CA ASN A 370 3.41 -11.59 -22.48
C ASN A 370 4.29 -12.27 -23.54
N HIS A 371 5.38 -12.90 -23.13
CA HIS A 371 6.30 -13.56 -24.07
C HIS A 371 5.70 -14.84 -24.67
N ALA A 372 4.92 -15.61 -23.91
CA ALA A 372 4.31 -16.86 -24.38
C ALA A 372 3.23 -16.66 -25.46
N ARG A 373 2.52 -15.53 -25.42
CA ARG A 373 1.47 -15.14 -26.39
C ARG A 373 1.93 -14.09 -27.39
N ASN A 374 3.17 -13.58 -27.24
CA ASN A 374 3.73 -12.48 -28.02
C ASN A 374 2.81 -11.23 -28.10
N THR A 375 2.11 -10.91 -27.00
CA THR A 375 1.22 -9.73 -26.94
C THR A 375 1.86 -8.62 -26.12
N PHE A 376 2.09 -7.47 -26.77
CA PHE A 376 2.53 -6.24 -26.13
C PHE A 376 1.38 -5.24 -26.03
N ARG A 377 1.25 -4.56 -24.89
CA ARG A 377 0.28 -3.50 -24.64
C ARG A 377 0.98 -2.32 -23.96
N LEU A 378 0.60 -1.11 -24.35
CA LEU A 378 1.20 0.13 -23.88
C LEU A 378 0.11 1.10 -23.44
N GLY A 379 0.36 1.84 -22.37
CA GLY A 379 -0.55 2.82 -21.80
C GLY A 379 0.16 4.12 -21.43
N PHE A 380 -0.50 5.24 -21.71
CA PHE A 380 -0.06 6.58 -21.36
C PHE A 380 -1.09 7.25 -20.47
N GLY A 381 -0.68 7.60 -19.26
CA GLY A 381 -1.49 8.27 -18.25
C GLY A 381 -1.07 9.72 -18.09
N PHE A 382 -2.03 10.62 -18.06
CA PHE A 382 -1.83 12.00 -17.63
C PHE A 382 -2.79 12.31 -16.50
N MET A 383 -2.28 12.83 -15.39
CA MET A 383 -3.06 13.15 -14.20
C MET A 383 -2.82 14.61 -13.83
N VAL A 384 -3.91 15.36 -13.66
CA VAL A 384 -3.95 16.76 -13.27
C VAL A 384 -4.64 16.85 -11.91
N GLU A 385 -4.08 17.63 -10.98
CA GLU A 385 -4.63 17.88 -9.63
C GLU A 385 -5.09 19.33 -9.42
#